data_AF-A0A327Z9Y2-F1
#
_entry.id   AF-A0A327Z9Y2-F1
#
_cell.length_a   1.000
_cell.length_b   1.000
_cell.length_c   1.000
_cell.angle_alpha   90.00
_cell.angle_beta   90.00
_cell.angle_gamma   90.00
#
_symmetry.space_group_name_H-M   'P 1'
#
loop_
_entity.id
_entity.type
_entity.pdbx_description
1 polymer ?
#
loop_
_entity_poly.entity_id
_entity_poly.type
_entity_poly.pdbx_seq_one_letter_code
_entity_poly.pdbx_strand_id
1 'polypeptide(L)'
;MGGMAAPITSPRGAWTSLYGLSLILLLCLAATLPYPERTRPVNSVLLGALCGFAWACALRAFMAAVVGAGSEVHWLNTFGFILLPGTLTGALLGYADRLRRHGREPKRILALAPLLFAAVLFSNPLDMPSLLEDGVGGGALGVPTLGILGGYAVSGTGTRRRIAAGLVFLAGLAVWFGTATAVGGPSFALTTPHGLWATTLYDTLLITLALGVSLALMTRRISSRREQPAQGRPTAQAGPSPGRPGRVGRADRVGRADRVGRAEP
;
A
#
# COMPACT_ATOMS: atom_id res chain seq x y z
N MET A 1 6.98 39.62 15.94
CA MET A 1 6.17 38.68 15.14
C MET A 1 6.92 38.39 13.85
N GLY A 2 7.72 37.32 13.81
CA GLY A 2 8.48 36.92 12.62
C GLY A 2 7.55 36.25 11.61
N GLY A 3 7.54 36.74 10.37
CA GLY A 3 6.70 36.20 9.30
C GLY A 3 6.98 34.71 9.07
N MET A 4 5.92 33.91 8.93
CA MET A 4 5.99 32.45 8.77
C MET A 4 6.61 31.96 7.45
N ALA A 5 7.11 32.86 6.60
CA ALA A 5 7.79 32.52 5.36
C ALA A 5 9.25 32.97 5.42
N ALA A 6 10.17 32.02 5.63
CA ALA A 6 11.58 32.27 5.38
C ALA A 6 11.77 32.62 3.89
N PRO A 7 12.69 33.56 3.53
CA PRO A 7 12.93 33.93 2.14
C PRO A 7 13.22 32.69 1.28
N ILE A 8 12.72 32.64 0.04
CA ILE A 8 12.94 31.51 -0.89
C ILE A 8 14.43 31.29 -1.18
N THR A 9 15.23 32.35 -1.01
CA THR A 9 16.70 32.34 -1.14
C THR A 9 17.40 31.67 0.04
N SER A 10 16.68 31.41 1.14
CA SER A 10 17.21 30.63 2.25
C SER A 10 17.01 29.12 1.99
N PRO A 11 17.94 28.25 2.43
CA PRO A 11 17.79 26.80 2.30
C PRO A 11 16.46 26.26 2.88
N ARG A 12 15.99 26.89 3.97
CA ARG A 12 14.71 26.56 4.61
C ARG A 12 13.50 26.98 3.77
N GLY A 13 13.54 28.14 3.12
CA GLY A 13 12.49 28.63 2.23
C GLY A 13 12.39 27.83 0.92
N ALA A 14 13.52 27.44 0.34
CA ALA A 14 13.56 26.57 -0.83
C ALA A 14 12.97 25.17 -0.53
N TRP A 15 13.33 24.60 0.63
CA TRP A 15 12.85 23.28 1.07
C TRP A 15 11.35 23.27 1.38
N THR A 16 10.85 24.28 2.09
CA THR A 16 9.40 24.43 2.36
C THR A 16 8.59 24.66 1.09
N SER A 17 9.13 25.38 0.11
CA SER A 17 8.51 25.53 -1.22
C SER A 17 8.46 24.20 -1.98
N LEU A 18 9.52 23.39 -1.90
CA LEU A 18 9.53 22.03 -2.45
C LEU A 18 8.47 21.13 -1.79
N TYR A 19 8.25 21.23 -0.48
CA TYR A 19 7.15 20.51 0.19
C TYR A 19 5.78 20.97 -0.24
N GLY A 20 5.55 22.29 -0.22
CA GLY A 20 4.28 22.87 -0.65
C GLY A 20 3.97 22.42 -2.07
N LEU A 21 4.95 22.50 -2.97
CA LEU A 21 4.82 22.07 -4.36
C LEU A 21 4.62 20.55 -4.50
N SER A 22 5.30 19.73 -3.68
CA SER A 22 5.11 18.27 -3.68
C SER A 22 3.74 17.85 -3.17
N LEU A 23 3.24 18.50 -2.11
CA LEU A 23 1.90 18.26 -1.56
C LEU A 23 0.81 18.76 -2.50
N ILE A 24 1.00 19.93 -3.13
CA ILE A 24 0.11 20.44 -4.17
C ILE A 24 0.12 19.50 -5.36
N LEU A 25 1.27 18.99 -5.80
CA LEU A 25 1.35 18.00 -6.87
C LEU A 25 0.67 16.69 -6.49
N LEU A 26 0.84 16.19 -5.27
CA LEU A 26 0.15 14.99 -4.78
C LEU A 26 -1.37 15.20 -4.69
N LEU A 27 -1.81 16.37 -4.23
CA LEU A 27 -3.22 16.74 -4.16
C LEU A 27 -3.81 16.91 -5.56
N CYS A 28 -3.12 17.60 -6.47
CA CYS A 28 -3.50 17.71 -7.88
C CYS A 28 -3.53 16.34 -8.54
N LEU A 29 -2.55 15.48 -8.28
CA LEU A 29 -2.49 14.12 -8.80
C LEU A 29 -3.65 13.27 -8.28
N ALA A 30 -3.94 13.36 -6.97
CA ALA A 30 -5.08 12.70 -6.34
C ALA A 30 -6.42 13.24 -6.86
N ALA A 31 -6.54 14.55 -7.10
CA ALA A 31 -7.72 15.18 -7.69
C ALA A 31 -7.87 14.86 -9.18
N THR A 32 -6.77 14.56 -9.88
CA THR A 32 -6.79 14.10 -11.27
C THR A 32 -6.99 12.60 -11.40
N LEU A 33 -7.06 11.81 -10.33
CA LEU A 33 -7.47 10.40 -10.40
C LEU A 33 -8.97 10.36 -10.71
N PRO A 34 -9.35 10.11 -11.97
CA PRO A 34 -10.76 10.03 -12.33
C PRO A 34 -11.21 8.62 -11.94
N TYR A 35 -12.12 8.53 -10.98
CA TYR A 35 -13.10 7.44 -10.99
C TYR A 35 -14.25 7.88 -11.90
N PRO A 36 -14.81 7.05 -12.79
CA PRO A 36 -14.28 5.92 -13.53
C PRO A 36 -14.28 6.17 -15.07
N GLU A 37 -13.65 5.22 -15.77
CA GLU A 37 -13.79 4.89 -17.20
C GLU A 37 -12.92 5.64 -18.24
N ARG A 38 -11.95 4.87 -18.78
CA ARG A 38 -11.36 5.01 -20.12
C ARG A 38 -10.18 5.95 -20.36
N THR A 39 -9.31 6.17 -19.38
CA THR A 39 -8.05 6.91 -19.60
C THR A 39 -6.82 6.00 -19.67
N ARG A 40 -5.87 6.38 -20.52
CA ARG A 40 -4.63 5.71 -20.95
C ARG A 40 -3.93 4.88 -19.85
N PRO A 41 -3.18 3.83 -20.22
CA PRO A 41 -2.44 3.02 -19.26
C PRO A 41 -1.35 3.88 -18.57
N VAL A 42 -1.70 4.49 -17.45
CA VAL A 42 -0.72 5.12 -16.56
C VAL A 42 0.11 3.99 -15.97
N ASN A 43 1.43 4.07 -16.12
CA ASN A 43 2.33 3.06 -15.59
C ASN A 43 2.34 3.15 -14.05
N SER A 44 1.53 2.30 -13.38
CA SER A 44 1.42 2.29 -11.92
C SER A 44 2.77 2.11 -11.20
N VAL A 45 3.76 1.48 -11.83
CA VAL A 45 5.11 1.33 -11.26
C VAL A 45 5.81 2.68 -11.18
N LEU A 46 5.76 3.46 -12.27
CA LEU A 46 6.36 4.80 -12.30
C LEU A 46 5.63 5.75 -11.33
N LEU A 47 4.30 5.69 -11.31
CA LEU A 47 3.49 6.46 -10.37
C LEU A 47 3.84 6.10 -8.91
N GLY A 48 3.94 4.80 -8.61
CA GLY A 48 4.36 4.31 -7.31
C GLY A 48 5.77 4.78 -6.93
N ALA A 49 6.72 4.73 -7.87
CA ALA A 49 8.09 5.21 -7.66
C ALA A 49 8.12 6.70 -7.31
N LEU A 50 7.37 7.54 -8.04
CA LEU A 50 7.26 8.97 -7.79
C LEU A 50 6.62 9.26 -6.42
N CYS A 51 5.54 8.55 -6.08
CA CYS A 51 4.91 8.66 -4.77
C CYS A 51 5.87 8.23 -3.64
N GLY A 52 6.63 7.15 -3.84
CA GLY A 52 7.63 6.68 -2.89
C GLY A 52 8.80 7.64 -2.71
N PHE A 53 9.27 8.25 -3.80
CA PHE A 53 10.27 9.31 -3.77
C PHE A 53 9.77 10.54 -3.00
N ALA A 54 8.56 11.02 -3.31
CA ALA A 54 7.95 12.15 -2.61
C ALA A 54 7.75 11.86 -1.11
N TRP A 55 7.32 10.65 -0.78
CA TRP A 55 7.20 10.18 0.61
C TRP A 55 8.56 10.17 1.32
N ALA A 56 9.61 9.67 0.68
CA ALA A 56 10.96 9.64 1.25
C ALA A 56 11.56 11.03 1.45
N CYS A 57 11.30 11.96 0.51
CA CYS A 57 11.59 13.37 0.71
C CYS A 57 10.89 13.87 1.98
N ALA A 58 9.58 13.68 2.12
CA ALA A 58 8.83 14.10 3.32
C ALA A 58 9.34 13.48 4.63
N LEU A 59 9.73 12.20 4.62
CA LEU A 59 10.40 11.58 5.75
C LEU A 59 11.71 12.30 6.09
N ARG A 60 12.53 12.65 5.09
CA ARG A 60 13.80 13.37 5.32
C ARG A 60 13.59 14.75 5.93
N ALA A 61 12.54 15.49 5.56
CA ALA A 61 12.21 16.75 6.24
C ALA A 61 11.76 16.55 7.68
N PHE A 62 10.94 15.53 7.92
CA PHE A 62 10.53 15.19 9.27
C PHE A 62 11.76 14.91 10.14
N MET A 63 12.71 14.10 9.65
CA MET A 63 13.98 13.87 10.36
C MET A 63 14.80 15.16 10.57
N ALA A 64 14.82 16.07 9.58
CA ALA A 64 15.49 17.36 9.73
C ALA A 64 14.86 18.22 10.83
N ALA A 65 13.53 18.18 10.96
CA ALA A 65 12.82 18.90 12.00
C ALA A 65 13.13 18.31 13.39
N VAL A 66 13.18 16.99 13.50
CA VAL A 66 13.47 16.29 14.76
C VAL A 66 14.90 16.54 15.24
N VAL A 67 15.88 16.44 14.34
CA VAL A 67 17.31 16.64 14.67
C VAL A 67 17.67 18.14 14.79
N GLY A 68 16.90 19.02 14.14
CA GLY A 68 17.11 20.45 14.19
C GLY A 68 18.40 20.89 13.46
N ALA A 69 19.19 21.74 14.11
CA ALA A 69 20.37 22.36 13.50
C ALA A 69 21.51 21.36 13.18
N GLY A 70 21.52 20.19 13.81
CA GLY A 70 22.49 19.12 13.54
C GLY A 70 22.14 18.25 12.33
N SER A 71 21.09 18.57 11.57
CA SER A 71 20.69 17.74 10.42
C SER A 71 21.61 17.95 9.22
N GLU A 72 22.59 17.06 9.04
CA GLU A 72 23.47 17.05 7.88
C GLU A 72 22.92 16.22 6.72
N VAL A 73 23.21 16.63 5.48
CA VAL A 73 22.82 15.93 4.26
C VAL A 73 24.07 15.33 3.64
N HIS A 74 24.25 14.02 3.82
CA HIS A 74 25.28 13.27 3.11
C HIS A 74 24.70 12.56 1.89
N TRP A 75 25.48 12.49 0.81
CA TRP A 75 25.09 11.81 -0.43
C TRP A 75 24.64 10.37 -0.17
N LEU A 76 25.47 9.59 0.53
CA LEU A 76 25.18 8.18 0.79
C LEU A 76 23.98 7.99 1.74
N ASN A 77 23.93 8.74 2.84
CA ASN A 77 22.89 8.58 3.85
C ASN A 77 21.52 9.05 3.36
N THR A 78 21.45 10.19 2.66
CA THR A 78 20.17 10.73 2.21
C THR A 78 19.71 10.09 0.90
N PHE A 79 20.56 10.06 -0.12
CA PHE A 79 20.14 9.55 -1.43
C PHE A 79 20.17 8.03 -1.47
N GLY A 80 21.20 7.40 -0.89
CA GLY A 80 21.35 5.94 -0.88
C GLY A 80 20.42 5.24 0.12
N PHE A 81 20.35 5.72 1.37
CA PHE A 81 19.63 5.00 2.44
C PHE A 81 18.22 5.53 2.74
N ILE A 82 17.81 6.68 2.19
CA ILE A 82 16.44 7.20 2.40
C ILE A 82 15.67 7.28 1.07
N LEU A 83 16.18 8.02 0.08
CA LEU A 83 15.45 8.27 -1.16
C LEU A 83 15.36 7.03 -2.06
N LEU A 84 16.46 6.31 -2.24
CA LEU A 84 16.49 5.09 -3.04
C LEU A 84 15.52 4.00 -2.50
N PRO A 85 15.58 3.58 -1.21
CA PRO A 85 14.66 2.58 -0.70
C PRO A 85 13.20 3.07 -0.77
N GLY A 86 12.92 4.34 -0.50
CA GLY A 86 11.56 4.86 -0.64
C GLY A 86 11.01 4.80 -2.07
N THR A 87 11.85 5.14 -3.04
CA THR A 87 11.51 5.04 -4.47
C THR A 87 11.26 3.59 -4.87
N LEU A 88 12.12 2.66 -4.43
CA LEU A 88 11.98 1.23 -4.70
C LEU A 88 10.74 0.64 -4.02
N THR A 89 10.49 0.98 -2.75
CA THR A 89 9.28 0.59 -2.03
C THR A 89 8.04 1.07 -2.79
N GLY A 90 8.00 2.33 -3.20
CA GLY A 90 6.92 2.89 -4.00
C GLY A 90 6.73 2.16 -5.34
N ALA A 91 7.82 1.87 -6.06
CA ALA A 91 7.79 1.14 -7.33
C ALA A 91 7.22 -0.29 -7.16
N LEU A 92 7.64 -1.00 -6.11
CA LEU A 92 7.18 -2.36 -5.79
C LEU A 92 5.69 -2.38 -5.41
N LEU A 93 5.23 -1.40 -4.64
CA LEU A 93 3.81 -1.26 -4.29
C LEU A 93 2.97 -0.87 -5.52
N GLY A 94 3.48 0.02 -6.38
CA GLY A 94 2.88 0.35 -7.67
C GLY A 94 2.82 -0.85 -8.63
N TYR A 95 3.83 -1.72 -8.59
CA TYR A 95 3.82 -3.00 -9.31
C TYR A 95 2.77 -3.97 -8.77
N ALA A 96 2.57 -4.02 -7.45
CA ALA A 96 1.49 -4.80 -6.85
C ALA A 96 0.10 -4.33 -7.30
N ASP A 97 -0.11 -3.00 -7.37
CA ASP A 97 -1.34 -2.42 -7.94
C ASP A 97 -1.51 -2.77 -9.42
N ARG A 98 -0.43 -2.70 -10.21
CA ARG A 98 -0.45 -3.13 -11.62
C ARG A 98 -0.89 -4.58 -11.79
N LEU A 99 -0.34 -5.51 -10.98
CA LEU A 99 -0.75 -6.92 -11.00
C LEU A 99 -2.24 -7.07 -10.71
N ARG A 100 -2.75 -6.37 -9.69
CA ARG A 100 -4.18 -6.38 -9.33
C ARG A 100 -5.08 -5.87 -10.46
N ARG A 101 -4.68 -4.79 -11.15
CA ARG A 101 -5.44 -4.24 -12.29
C ARG A 101 -5.51 -5.22 -13.46
N HIS A 102 -4.47 -6.04 -13.66
CA HIS A 102 -4.44 -7.10 -14.67
C HIS A 102 -5.05 -8.43 -14.19
N GLY A 103 -5.77 -8.44 -13.05
CA GLY A 103 -6.42 -9.64 -12.53
C GLY A 103 -5.47 -10.70 -11.97
N ARG A 104 -4.19 -10.37 -11.79
CA ARG A 104 -3.21 -11.25 -11.14
C ARG A 104 -3.19 -10.99 -9.64
N GLU A 105 -3.01 -12.05 -8.85
CA GLU A 105 -2.83 -11.89 -7.42
C GLU A 105 -1.43 -11.34 -7.10
N PRO A 106 -1.32 -10.21 -6.38
CA PRO A 106 -0.02 -9.71 -5.95
C PRO A 106 0.58 -10.68 -4.92
N LYS A 107 1.89 -10.94 -5.04
CA LYS A 107 2.60 -11.75 -4.05
C LYS A 107 2.66 -10.99 -2.73
N ARG A 108 2.26 -11.63 -1.62
CA ARG A 108 2.26 -11.02 -0.27
C ARG A 108 3.64 -10.47 0.15
N ILE A 109 4.72 -11.02 -0.39
CA ILE A 109 6.08 -10.52 -0.14
C ILE A 109 6.26 -9.05 -0.57
N LEU A 110 5.48 -8.55 -1.53
CA LEU A 110 5.52 -7.14 -1.93
C LEU A 110 5.04 -6.21 -0.81
N ALA A 111 4.23 -6.68 0.14
CA ALA A 111 3.85 -5.92 1.32
C ALA A 111 5.04 -5.66 2.26
N LEU A 112 6.11 -6.46 2.16
CA LEU A 112 7.35 -6.29 2.91
C LEU A 112 8.32 -5.30 2.25
N ALA A 113 7.96 -4.70 1.11
CA ALA A 113 8.81 -3.73 0.42
C ALA A 113 9.30 -2.55 1.29
N PRO A 114 8.55 -2.04 2.29
CA PRO A 114 9.06 -1.00 3.19
C PRO A 114 10.24 -1.47 4.06
N LEU A 115 10.45 -2.77 4.24
CA LEU A 115 11.62 -3.29 4.97
C LEU A 115 12.94 -3.03 4.25
N LEU A 116 12.93 -2.53 2.99
CA LEU A 116 14.14 -2.04 2.33
C LEU A 116 14.83 -0.92 3.12
N PHE A 117 14.08 -0.14 3.92
CA PHE A 117 14.67 0.86 4.82
C PHE A 117 15.53 0.24 5.92
N ALA A 118 15.30 -1.03 6.28
CA ALA A 118 16.14 -1.75 7.24
C ALA A 118 17.56 -2.00 6.71
N ALA A 119 17.79 -1.84 5.40
CA ALA A 119 19.12 -1.95 4.81
C ALA A 119 20.13 -0.96 5.43
N VAL A 120 19.66 0.18 5.95
CA VAL A 120 20.51 1.14 6.66
C VAL A 120 21.17 0.55 7.91
N LEU A 121 20.56 -0.46 8.55
CA LEU A 121 21.14 -1.11 9.71
C LEU A 121 22.41 -1.91 9.37
N PHE A 122 22.60 -2.26 8.09
CA PHE A 122 23.77 -2.97 7.62
C PHE A 122 24.90 -2.04 7.17
N SER A 123 24.71 -0.71 7.18
CA SER A 123 25.76 0.22 6.76
C SER A 123 26.92 0.29 7.74
N ASN A 124 26.69 0.05 9.03
CA ASN A 124 27.71 -0.02 10.09
C ASN A 124 27.38 -1.13 11.11
N PRO A 125 27.64 -2.41 10.81
CA PRO A 125 27.25 -3.52 11.67
C PRO A 125 28.00 -3.58 13.01
N LEU A 126 29.12 -2.84 13.15
CA LEU A 126 29.93 -2.80 14.37
C LEU A 126 29.41 -1.78 15.41
N ASP A 127 28.55 -0.84 15.01
CA ASP A 127 27.97 0.22 15.86
C ASP A 127 26.50 -0.06 16.25
N MET A 128 26.13 -1.35 16.33
CA MET A 128 24.78 -1.77 16.73
C MET A 128 24.29 -1.23 18.10
N PRO A 129 25.15 -1.05 19.13
CA PRO A 129 24.71 -0.48 20.41
C PRO A 129 24.24 0.99 20.28
N SER A 130 25.00 1.83 19.57
CA SER A 130 24.67 3.26 19.40
C SER A 130 23.44 3.47 18.50
N LEU A 131 23.22 2.58 17.53
CA LEU A 131 22.00 2.58 16.70
C LEU A 131 20.71 2.39 17.50
N LEU A 132 20.76 1.68 18.63
CA LEU A 132 19.61 1.50 19.54
C LEU A 132 19.46 2.67 20.52
N GLU A 133 20.57 3.23 21.01
CA GLU A 133 20.57 4.36 21.95
C GLU A 133 20.14 5.67 21.30
N ASP A 134 20.52 5.92 20.04
CA ASP A 134 20.20 7.16 19.32
C ASP A 134 18.76 7.18 18.74
N GLY A 135 17.98 6.11 18.94
CA GLY A 135 16.62 5.97 18.39
C GLY A 135 16.56 5.78 16.86
N VAL A 136 17.70 5.80 16.17
CA VAL A 136 17.83 5.64 14.71
C VAL A 136 17.37 4.25 14.26
N GLY A 137 17.77 3.20 14.97
CA GLY A 137 17.35 1.83 14.69
C GLY A 137 15.84 1.61 14.91
N GLY A 138 15.28 2.32 15.89
CA GLY A 138 13.84 2.33 16.16
C GLY A 138 13.03 2.91 15.01
N GLY A 139 13.49 4.00 14.39
CA GLY A 139 12.84 4.58 13.21
C GLY A 139 12.95 3.70 11.96
N ALA A 140 14.13 3.12 11.71
CA ALA A 140 14.40 2.31 10.52
C ALA A 140 13.56 1.03 10.44
N LEU A 141 13.21 0.43 11.58
CA LEU A 141 12.33 -0.74 11.64
C LEU A 141 10.90 -0.38 12.06
N GLY A 142 10.73 0.54 12.99
CA GLY A 142 9.43 0.93 13.55
C GLY A 142 8.51 1.51 12.49
N VAL A 143 9.01 2.41 11.64
CA VAL A 143 8.19 3.06 10.60
C VAL A 143 7.70 2.02 9.57
N PRO A 144 8.56 1.18 8.95
CA PRO A 144 8.11 0.11 8.06
C PRO A 144 7.15 -0.88 8.70
N THR A 145 7.43 -1.32 9.94
CA THR A 145 6.59 -2.32 10.63
C THR A 145 5.22 -1.77 10.98
N LEU A 146 5.12 -0.53 11.46
CA LEU A 146 3.85 0.15 11.66
C LEU A 146 3.08 0.31 10.34
N GLY A 147 3.75 0.71 9.26
CA GLY A 147 3.13 0.77 7.93
C GLY A 147 2.55 -0.58 7.49
N ILE A 148 3.27 -1.67 7.71
CA ILE A 148 2.79 -3.03 7.38
C ILE A 148 1.58 -3.40 8.23
N LEU A 149 1.59 -3.13 9.54
CA LEU A 149 0.48 -3.40 10.45
C LEU A 149 -0.76 -2.57 10.06
N GLY A 150 -0.59 -1.28 9.75
CA GLY A 150 -1.66 -0.43 9.23
C GLY A 150 -2.24 -0.96 7.92
N GLY A 151 -1.39 -1.40 6.99
CA GLY A 151 -1.83 -2.04 5.75
C GLY A 151 -2.65 -3.33 6.00
N TYR A 152 -2.25 -4.13 6.99
CA TYR A 152 -2.99 -5.32 7.43
C TYR A 152 -4.32 -4.97 8.10
N ALA A 153 -4.40 -3.88 8.87
CA ALA A 153 -5.64 -3.43 9.47
C ALA A 153 -6.69 -3.09 8.40
N VAL A 154 -6.26 -2.43 7.32
CA VAL A 154 -7.13 -2.04 6.21
C VAL A 154 -7.52 -3.23 5.34
N SER A 155 -6.54 -4.03 4.89
CA SER A 155 -6.74 -5.02 3.81
C SER A 155 -6.64 -6.49 4.22
N GLY A 156 -6.36 -6.79 5.49
CA GLY A 156 -6.14 -8.15 5.96
C GLY A 156 -7.37 -9.05 5.89
N THR A 157 -7.16 -10.36 5.75
CA THR A 157 -8.24 -11.37 5.80
C THR A 157 -8.47 -11.84 7.23
N GLY A 158 -9.63 -11.50 7.81
CA GLY A 158 -10.07 -11.95 9.14
C GLY A 158 -10.22 -10.82 10.16
N THR A 159 -11.44 -10.67 10.70
CA THR A 159 -11.84 -9.55 11.56
C THR A 159 -10.93 -9.38 12.78
N ARG A 160 -10.59 -10.47 13.49
CA ARG A 160 -9.74 -10.41 14.69
C ARG A 160 -8.33 -9.89 14.40
N ARG A 161 -7.69 -10.40 13.34
CA ARG A 161 -6.33 -9.97 12.95
C ARG A 161 -6.29 -8.51 12.50
N ARG A 162 -7.33 -8.04 11.80
CA ARG A 162 -7.47 -6.63 11.41
C ARG A 162 -7.63 -5.72 12.63
N ILE A 163 -8.48 -6.10 13.59
CA ILE A 163 -8.67 -5.34 14.83
C ILE A 163 -7.36 -5.27 15.60
N ALA A 164 -6.69 -6.42 15.80
CA ALA A 164 -5.41 -6.45 16.51
C ALA A 164 -4.35 -5.58 15.81
N ALA A 165 -4.17 -5.72 14.49
CA ALA A 165 -3.23 -4.90 13.72
C ALA A 165 -3.59 -3.41 13.75
N GLY A 166 -4.88 -3.08 13.68
CA GLY A 166 -5.38 -1.71 13.78
C GLY A 166 -5.14 -1.09 15.15
N LEU A 167 -5.37 -1.85 16.23
CA LEU A 167 -5.08 -1.40 17.59
C LEU A 167 -3.58 -1.15 17.79
N VAL A 168 -2.71 -2.04 17.29
CA VAL A 168 -1.26 -1.83 17.38
C VAL A 168 -0.81 -0.63 16.56
N PHE A 169 -1.37 -0.45 15.35
CA PHE A 169 -1.06 0.72 14.52
C PHE A 169 -1.51 2.04 15.20
N LEU A 170 -2.74 2.08 15.73
CA LEU A 170 -3.25 3.23 16.47
C LEU A 170 -2.45 3.49 17.74
N ALA A 171 -2.02 2.45 18.45
CA ALA A 171 -1.13 2.58 19.60
C ALA A 171 0.21 3.19 19.18
N GLY A 172 0.78 2.79 18.04
CA GLY A 172 2.00 3.39 17.49
C GLY A 172 1.86 4.88 17.17
N LEU A 173 0.73 5.29 16.60
CA LEU A 173 0.41 6.71 16.41
C LEU A 173 0.27 7.43 17.76
N ALA A 174 -0.43 6.82 18.71
CA ALA A 174 -0.65 7.39 20.03
C ALA A 174 0.64 7.56 20.85
N VAL A 175 1.58 6.62 20.72
CA VAL A 175 2.90 6.67 21.38
C VAL A 175 3.64 7.93 20.97
N TRP A 176 3.55 8.36 19.71
CA TRP A 176 4.19 9.59 19.25
C TRP A 176 3.71 10.82 20.04
N PHE A 177 2.42 10.93 20.36
CA PHE A 177 1.92 12.06 21.17
C PHE A 177 2.55 12.13 22.57
N GLY A 178 2.93 10.98 23.14
CA GLY A 178 3.58 10.89 24.45
C GLY A 178 5.10 11.07 24.39
N THR A 179 5.74 10.75 23.26
CA THR A 179 7.20 10.73 23.12
C THR A 179 7.76 11.88 22.30
N ALA A 180 6.95 12.61 21.52
CA ALA A 180 7.40 13.68 20.64
C ALA A 180 8.25 14.73 21.37
N THR A 181 7.84 15.14 22.58
CA THR A 181 8.59 16.11 23.39
C THR A 181 9.87 15.53 23.99
N ALA A 182 9.91 14.23 24.27
CA ALA A 182 11.12 13.55 24.72
C ALA A 182 12.15 13.42 23.59
N VAL A 183 11.68 13.24 22.35
CA VAL A 183 12.52 13.08 21.15
C VAL A 183 13.01 14.43 20.59
N GLY A 184 12.10 15.40 20.42
CA GLY A 184 12.39 16.69 19.78
C GLY A 184 12.44 17.90 20.74
N GLY A 185 12.36 17.65 22.05
CA GLY A 185 12.33 18.69 23.08
C GLY A 185 11.00 19.46 23.17
N PRO A 186 10.94 20.56 23.95
CA PRO A 186 9.71 21.32 24.20
C PRO A 186 9.04 21.89 22.93
N SER A 187 9.82 22.13 21.87
CA SER A 187 9.32 22.63 20.59
C SER A 187 8.42 21.64 19.84
N PHE A 188 8.43 20.36 20.24
CA PHE A 188 7.57 19.31 19.69
C PHE A 188 6.28 19.11 20.48
N ALA A 189 6.02 19.92 21.52
CA ALA A 189 4.76 19.84 22.25
C ALA A 189 3.57 20.14 21.32
N LEU A 190 2.47 19.38 21.46
CA LEU A 190 1.25 19.55 20.65
C LEU A 190 0.54 20.89 20.88
N THR A 191 0.93 21.63 21.91
CA THR A 191 0.49 23.00 22.16
C THR A 191 1.23 24.03 21.32
N THR A 192 2.29 23.63 20.62
CA THR A 192 3.08 24.50 19.75
C THR A 192 2.73 24.27 18.28
N PRO A 193 2.79 25.32 17.43
CA PRO A 193 2.56 25.15 16.00
C PRO A 193 3.55 24.18 15.33
N HIS A 194 4.80 24.16 15.80
CA HIS A 194 5.84 23.28 15.26
C HIS A 194 5.59 21.81 15.58
N GLY A 195 5.27 21.49 16.84
CA GLY A 195 4.91 20.13 17.26
C GLY A 195 3.66 19.60 16.55
N LEU A 196 2.63 20.43 16.36
CA LEU A 196 1.43 20.06 15.59
C LEU A 196 1.77 19.75 14.13
N TRP A 197 2.55 20.60 13.47
CA TRP A 197 2.98 20.38 12.09
C TRP A 197 3.79 19.09 11.96
N ALA A 198 4.79 18.87 12.81
CA ALA A 198 5.65 17.70 12.76
C ALA A 198 4.86 16.40 13.01
N THR A 199 3.92 16.44 13.96
CA THR A 199 3.04 15.30 14.26
C THR A 199 2.09 14.99 13.11
N THR A 200 1.46 16.02 12.53
CA THR A 200 0.58 15.84 11.36
C THR A 200 1.35 15.24 10.18
N LEU A 201 2.58 15.71 9.95
CA LEU A 201 3.46 15.18 8.90
C LEU A 201 3.80 13.71 9.15
N TYR A 202 4.20 13.36 10.37
CA TYR A 202 4.52 11.99 10.77
C TYR A 202 3.33 11.04 10.61
N ASP A 203 2.16 11.41 11.12
CA ASP A 203 0.94 10.60 11.04
C ASP A 203 0.51 10.40 9.59
N THR A 204 0.56 11.47 8.78
CA THR A 204 0.23 11.39 7.35
C THR A 204 1.20 10.49 6.59
N LEU A 205 2.50 10.52 6.91
CA LEU A 205 3.49 9.62 6.35
C LEU A 205 3.17 8.15 6.68
N LEU A 206 2.85 7.85 7.95
CA LEU A 206 2.50 6.50 8.38
C LEU A 206 1.21 5.99 7.74
N ILE A 207 0.18 6.82 7.68
CA ILE A 207 -1.10 6.49 7.04
C ILE A 207 -0.89 6.25 5.54
N THR A 208 -0.12 7.12 4.87
CA THR A 208 0.18 6.96 3.42
C THR A 208 0.92 5.66 3.16
N LEU A 209 1.92 5.33 3.98
CA LEU A 209 2.66 4.07 3.87
C LEU A 209 1.72 2.86 4.10
N ALA A 210 0.88 2.92 5.14
CA ALA A 210 -0.10 1.88 5.43
C ALA A 210 -1.08 1.66 4.27
N LEU A 211 -1.58 2.74 3.65
CA LEU A 211 -2.43 2.67 2.47
C LEU A 211 -1.69 2.04 1.28
N GLY A 212 -0.44 2.43 1.04
CA GLY A 212 0.40 1.82 0.00
C GLY A 212 0.56 0.31 0.20
N VAL A 213 0.89 -0.13 1.42
CA VAL A 213 1.02 -1.56 1.76
C VAL A 213 -0.31 -2.29 1.63
N SER A 214 -1.43 -1.65 1.99
CA SER A 214 -2.76 -2.22 1.85
C SER A 214 -3.07 -2.63 0.40
N LEU A 215 -2.52 -1.89 -0.58
CA LEU A 215 -2.70 -2.22 -2.00
C LEU A 215 -2.05 -3.56 -2.37
N ALA A 216 -0.92 -3.90 -1.76
CA ALA A 216 -0.24 -5.17 -2.00
C ALA A 216 -0.93 -6.35 -1.30
N LEU A 217 -1.65 -6.09 -0.20
CA LEU A 217 -2.33 -7.12 0.60
C LEU A 217 -3.76 -7.42 0.12
N MET A 218 -4.42 -6.49 -0.57
CA MET A 218 -5.80 -6.65 -0.99
C MET A 218 -5.95 -7.72 -2.09
N THR A 219 -6.32 -8.93 -1.67
CA THR A 219 -6.69 -10.03 -2.57
C THR A 219 -8.11 -9.79 -3.09
N ARG A 220 -8.29 -9.69 -4.41
CA ARG A 220 -9.63 -9.64 -5.02
C ARG A 220 -10.28 -11.01 -4.84
N ARG A 221 -11.33 -11.12 -4.01
CA ARG A 221 -12.28 -12.25 -4.01
C ARG A 221 -13.15 -12.21 -5.26
N ILE A 222 -12.55 -12.19 -6.45
CA ILE A 222 -13.26 -12.22 -7.72
C ILE A 222 -13.06 -13.61 -8.30
N SER A 223 -13.94 -14.56 -7.98
CA SER A 223 -14.35 -15.64 -8.92
C SER A 223 -15.27 -16.70 -8.32
N SER A 224 -15.34 -16.91 -7.00
CA SER A 224 -16.21 -17.99 -6.48
C SER A 224 -17.73 -17.69 -6.51
N ARG A 225 -18.16 -16.50 -6.94
CA ARG A 225 -19.59 -16.16 -7.15
C ARG A 225 -20.04 -16.17 -8.62
N ARG A 226 -19.12 -16.34 -9.58
CA ARG A 226 -19.47 -16.40 -11.02
C ARG A 226 -19.43 -17.82 -11.59
N GLU A 227 -18.89 -18.77 -10.84
CA GLU A 227 -18.98 -20.22 -11.08
C GLU A 227 -19.92 -20.94 -10.09
N GLN A 228 -20.98 -20.27 -9.63
CA GLN A 228 -22.25 -21.00 -9.55
C GLN A 228 -22.92 -20.76 -10.90
N PRO A 229 -22.70 -21.61 -11.91
CA PRO A 229 -23.71 -21.77 -12.93
C PRO A 229 -25.01 -22.06 -12.20
N ALA A 230 -26.13 -21.68 -12.79
CA ALA A 230 -27.46 -22.04 -12.36
C ALA A 230 -27.66 -23.58 -12.37
N GLN A 231 -26.93 -24.30 -11.54
CA GLN A 231 -27.09 -25.72 -11.26
C GLN A 231 -28.22 -25.83 -10.25
N GLY A 232 -29.40 -26.09 -10.81
CA GLY A 232 -30.55 -26.54 -10.05
C GLY A 232 -31.39 -25.43 -9.48
N ARG A 233 -32.11 -24.70 -10.33
CA ARG A 233 -33.53 -24.49 -10.02
C ARG A 233 -34.15 -25.86 -10.28
N PRO A 234 -34.58 -26.64 -9.26
CA PRO A 234 -35.43 -27.79 -9.53
C PRO A 234 -36.68 -27.18 -10.15
N THR A 235 -36.89 -27.42 -11.45
CA THR A 235 -38.23 -27.41 -12.00
C THR A 235 -39.06 -28.24 -11.05
N ALA A 236 -39.98 -27.58 -10.35
CA ALA A 236 -41.05 -28.21 -9.62
C ALA A 236 -41.81 -29.08 -10.62
N GLN A 237 -41.37 -30.34 -10.77
CA GLN A 237 -42.12 -31.37 -11.43
C GLN A 237 -43.17 -31.81 -10.41
N ALA A 238 -44.36 -31.28 -10.66
CA ALA A 238 -45.68 -31.90 -10.48
C ALA A 238 -45.76 -33.15 -9.60
N GLY A 239 -46.73 -33.09 -8.69
CA GLY A 239 -47.04 -34.14 -7.71
C GLY A 239 -47.46 -35.50 -8.30
N PRO A 240 -47.84 -36.43 -7.41
CA PRO A 240 -47.97 -37.84 -7.71
C PRO A 240 -49.26 -38.13 -8.46
N SER A 241 -49.16 -38.87 -9.58
CA SER A 241 -50.33 -39.52 -10.19
C SER A 241 -50.12 -41.04 -10.18
N PRO A 242 -50.86 -41.79 -9.35
CA PRO A 242 -50.78 -43.25 -9.34
C PRO A 242 -51.63 -43.83 -10.48
N GLY A 243 -51.08 -44.81 -11.18
CA GLY A 243 -51.86 -45.80 -11.93
C GLY A 243 -51.88 -45.66 -13.45
N ARG A 244 -51.03 -46.45 -14.13
CA ARG A 244 -51.48 -47.24 -15.29
C ARG A 244 -50.53 -48.39 -15.61
N PRO A 245 -51.00 -49.65 -15.61
CA PRO A 245 -50.23 -50.80 -16.08
C PRO A 245 -50.41 -50.99 -17.60
N GLY A 246 -49.36 -51.48 -18.27
CA GLY A 246 -49.48 -52.30 -19.48
C GLY A 246 -49.41 -51.61 -20.86
N ARG A 247 -48.24 -51.70 -21.50
CA ARG A 247 -48.07 -51.90 -22.97
C ARG A 247 -46.57 -52.13 -23.24
N VAL A 248 -46.09 -53.37 -23.28
CA VAL A 248 -46.05 -54.28 -24.43
C VAL A 248 -45.48 -53.62 -25.70
N GLY A 249 -44.18 -53.86 -25.89
CA GLY A 249 -43.47 -54.16 -27.15
C GLY A 249 -43.77 -53.37 -28.42
N ARG A 250 -42.73 -52.76 -29.00
CA ARG A 250 -42.49 -52.87 -30.44
C ARG A 250 -41.01 -52.68 -30.79
N ALA A 251 -40.45 -53.75 -31.35
CA ALA A 251 -39.17 -53.79 -32.04
C ALA A 251 -39.24 -53.10 -33.41
N ASP A 252 -38.06 -52.96 -34.02
CA ASP A 252 -37.76 -52.75 -35.44
C ASP A 252 -37.70 -51.34 -36.04
N ARG A 253 -36.45 -50.89 -36.27
CA ARG A 253 -35.88 -50.45 -37.57
C ARG A 253 -34.40 -50.13 -37.32
N VAL A 254 -33.41 -50.95 -37.68
CA VAL A 254 -32.95 -51.35 -39.03
C VAL A 254 -32.75 -50.16 -39.99
N GLY A 255 -31.48 -49.75 -40.12
CA GLY A 255 -30.78 -49.54 -41.41
C GLY A 255 -30.78 -48.15 -42.05
N ARG A 256 -29.61 -47.49 -42.06
CA ARG A 256 -29.02 -46.74 -43.21
C ARG A 256 -27.65 -46.17 -42.81
N ALA A 257 -26.55 -46.81 -43.17
CA ALA A 257 -25.81 -46.74 -44.44
C ALA A 257 -24.99 -45.45 -44.62
N ASP A 258 -23.67 -45.65 -44.52
CA ASP A 258 -22.57 -45.08 -45.30
C ASP A 258 -22.73 -43.71 -45.96
N ARG A 259 -21.77 -42.82 -45.65
CA ARG A 259 -21.22 -41.92 -46.66
C ARG A 259 -19.70 -41.81 -46.58
N VAL A 260 -19.12 -42.52 -47.54
CA VAL A 260 -17.76 -42.47 -48.08
C VAL A 260 -17.31 -41.03 -48.37
N GLY A 261 -16.09 -40.71 -47.94
CA GLY A 261 -14.99 -40.17 -48.75
C GLY A 261 -15.14 -38.81 -49.45
N ARG A 262 -14.24 -37.88 -49.11
CA ARG A 262 -13.57 -37.03 -50.10
C ARG A 262 -12.19 -36.62 -49.59
N ALA A 263 -11.17 -37.13 -50.26
CA ALA A 263 -9.84 -36.55 -50.33
C ALA A 263 -9.82 -35.47 -51.42
N GLU A 264 -8.84 -34.56 -51.31
CA GLU A 264 -8.08 -33.84 -52.35
C GLU A 264 -7.76 -32.41 -51.89
N PRO A 265 -6.71 -31.75 -52.44
CA PRO A 265 -5.52 -32.24 -53.15
C PRO A 265 -4.20 -31.96 -52.41
#